data_AF-A0A926AEZ7-F1
#
_entry.id   AF-A0A926AEZ7-F1
#
_cell.length_a   1.000
_cell.length_b   1.000
_cell.length_c   1.000
_cell.angle_alpha   90.00
_cell.angle_beta   90.00
_cell.angle_gamma   90.00
#
_symmetry.space_group_name_H-M   'P 1'
#
loop_
_entity.id
_entity.type
_entity.pdbx_description
1 polymer ?
#
loop_
_entity_poly.entity_id
_entity_poly.type
_entity_poly.pdbx_seq_one_letter_code
_entity_poly.pdbx_strand_id
1 'polypeptide(L)' 'MTLHPRYIPDVPEETVKVAKAAFRKGNRYMQMRDELGTLFSDEQFMDLFPQVGQLAESPWRLALVTVMQFAENLTDR' A
#
# COMPACT_ATOMS: atom_id res chain seq x y z
N MET A 1 18.29 3.35 -9.18
CA MET A 1 17.71 3.74 -7.88
C MET A 1 17.96 2.60 -6.89
N THR A 2 18.18 2.85 -5.60
CA THR A 2 18.42 1.87 -4.53
C THR A 2 17.20 1.75 -3.64
N LEU A 3 16.82 0.54 -3.26
CA LEU A 3 15.68 0.32 -2.35
C LEU A 3 16.19 0.07 -0.94
N HIS A 4 15.68 0.85 0.00
CA HIS A 4 15.93 0.66 1.43
C HIS A 4 14.60 0.34 2.08
N PRO A 5 14.44 -0.84 2.71
CA PRO A 5 13.19 -1.20 3.34
C PRO A 5 12.76 -0.21 4.41
N ARG A 6 11.49 0.19 4.36
CA ARG A 6 10.90 1.10 5.34
C ARG A 6 9.79 0.39 6.10
N TYR A 7 9.78 0.59 7.41
CA TYR A 7 8.67 0.17 8.25
C TYR A 7 7.38 0.87 7.80
N ILE A 8 6.33 0.10 7.59
CA ILE A 8 4.99 0.61 7.31
C ILE A 8 4.28 0.74 8.66
N PRO A 9 4.06 1.95 9.17
CA PRO A 9 3.38 2.11 10.45
C PRO A 9 1.91 1.71 10.35
N ASP A 10 1.38 1.26 11.48
CA ASP A 10 -0.06 1.12 11.65
C ASP A 10 -0.76 2.48 11.52
N VAL A 11 -2.03 2.41 11.14
CA VAL A 11 -2.88 3.60 11.05
C VAL A 11 -3.14 4.09 12.48
N PRO A 12 -2.84 5.37 12.81
CA PRO A 12 -3.12 5.90 14.14
C PRO A 12 -4.59 5.78 14.52
N GLU A 13 -4.87 5.50 15.79
CA GLU A 13 -6.25 5.28 16.28
C GLU A 13 -7.20 6.43 15.93
N GLU A 14 -6.72 7.66 16.00
CA GLU A 14 -7.53 8.84 15.68
C GLU A 14 -7.90 8.89 14.20
N THR A 15 -6.97 8.52 13.31
CA THR A 15 -7.25 8.40 11.87
C THR A 15 -8.28 7.29 11.61
N VAL A 16 -8.22 6.17 12.33
CA VAL A 16 -9.23 5.10 12.24
C VAL A 16 -10.61 5.61 12.67
N LYS A 17 -10.70 6.33 13.80
CA LYS A 17 -11.96 6.90 14.30
C LYS A 17 -12.56 7.89 13.29
N VAL A 18 -11.77 8.84 12.80
CA VAL A 18 -12.23 9.83 11.81
C VAL A 18 -12.65 9.15 10.52
N ALA A 19 -11.88 8.17 10.01
CA ALA A 19 -12.23 7.45 8.79
C ALA A 19 -13.55 6.67 8.94
N LYS A 20 -13.77 5.98 10.08
CA LYS A 20 -15.04 5.28 10.36
C LYS A 20 -16.22 6.25 10.51
N ALA A 21 -15.99 7.45 11.07
CA ALA A 21 -17.02 8.47 11.17
C ALA A 21 -17.38 9.08 9.80
N ALA A 22 -16.39 9.33 8.94
CA ALA A 22 -16.59 9.86 7.60
C ALA A 22 -17.21 8.83 6.64
N PHE A 23 -16.75 7.58 6.70
CA PHE A 23 -17.24 6.46 5.89
C PHE A 23 -18.03 5.48 6.76
N ARG A 24 -19.23 5.87 7.21
CA ARG A 24 -20.06 5.05 8.12
C ARG A 24 -20.38 3.63 7.61
N LYS A 25 -20.48 3.45 6.29
CA LYS A 25 -20.69 2.13 5.65
C LYS A 25 -19.37 1.42 5.29
N GLY A 26 -18.24 2.04 5.60
CA GLY A 26 -16.93 1.68 5.09
C GLY A 26 -16.76 2.04 3.60
N ASN A 27 -15.61 1.66 3.07
CA ASN A 27 -15.35 1.56 1.63
C ASN A 27 -14.52 0.29 1.37
N ARG A 28 -14.41 -0.12 0.11
CA ARG A 28 -13.72 -1.37 -0.27
C ARG A 28 -12.26 -1.39 0.18
N TYR A 29 -11.59 -0.24 0.18
CA TYR A 29 -10.18 -0.14 0.57
C TYR A 29 -9.97 -0.24 2.09
N MET A 30 -10.89 0.32 2.87
CA MET A 30 -10.92 0.15 4.32
C MET A 30 -11.14 -1.32 4.67
N GLN A 31 -12.10 -1.99 4.02
CA GLN A 31 -12.33 -3.44 4.21
C GLN A 31 -11.10 -4.26 3.80
N MET A 32 -10.51 -3.96 2.64
CA MET A 32 -9.29 -4.62 2.17
C MET A 32 -8.15 -4.49 3.18
N ARG A 33 -7.96 -3.31 3.78
CA ARG A 33 -6.93 -3.11 4.82
C ARG A 33 -7.28 -3.83 6.13
N ASP A 34 -8.53 -3.79 6.56
CA ASP A 34 -8.98 -4.41 7.82
C ASP A 34 -8.93 -5.95 7.74
N GLU A 35 -9.23 -6.54 6.58
CA GLU A 35 -9.28 -8.00 6.38
C GLU A 35 -7.93 -8.60 5.96
N LEU A 36 -7.18 -7.91 5.09
CA LEU A 36 -5.95 -8.46 4.51
C LEU A 36 -4.67 -7.90 5.15
N GLY A 37 -4.76 -6.79 5.90
CA GLY A 37 -3.60 -6.14 6.51
C GLY A 37 -2.59 -5.61 5.49
N THR A 38 -1.31 -5.76 5.81
CA THR A 38 -0.20 -5.36 4.93
C THR A 38 0.06 -6.45 3.88
N LEU A 39 -0.33 -6.19 2.64
CA LEU A 39 -0.20 -7.14 1.53
C LEU A 39 1.22 -7.23 0.96
N PHE A 40 1.91 -6.09 0.92
CA PHE A 40 3.21 -5.98 0.29
C PHE A 40 4.17 -5.18 1.17
N SER A 41 5.46 -5.50 1.07
CA SER A 41 6.53 -4.79 1.76
C SER A 41 7.71 -4.54 0.82
N ASP A 42 8.63 -3.65 1.19
CA ASP A 42 9.78 -3.31 0.36
C ASP A 42 10.72 -4.52 0.14
N GLU A 43 10.80 -5.42 1.12
CA GLU A 43 11.64 -6.62 1.09
C GLU A 43 11.34 -7.53 -0.11
N GLN A 44 10.07 -7.63 -0.50
CA GLN A 44 9.64 -8.45 -1.63
C GLN A 44 10.15 -7.96 -3.00
N PHE A 45 10.63 -6.72 -3.07
CA PHE A 45 11.09 -6.09 -4.31
C PHE A 45 12.60 -5.83 -4.31
N MET A 46 13.33 -6.12 -3.23
CA MET A 46 14.74 -5.75 -3.08
C MET A 46 15.60 -6.25 -4.24
N ASP A 47 15.39 -7.48 -4.69
CA ASP A 47 16.16 -8.10 -5.77
C ASP A 47 15.98 -7.42 -7.14
N LEU A 48 14.98 -6.55 -7.28
CA LEU A 48 14.72 -5.77 -8.49
C LEU A 48 15.51 -4.44 -8.53
N PHE A 49 16.19 -4.09 -7.44
CA PHE A 49 16.91 -2.82 -7.32
C PHE A 49 18.42 -3.03 -7.14
N PRO A 50 19.27 -2.23 -7.80
CA PRO A 50 20.70 -2.24 -7.54
C PRO A 50 21.03 -1.74 -6.13
N GLN A 51 22.21 -2.13 -5.63
CA GLN A 51 22.71 -1.73 -4.30
C GLN A 51 23.28 -0.30 -4.26
N VAL A 52 23.58 0.30 -5.41
CA VAL A 52 24.17 1.64 -5.52
C VAL A 52 23.33 2.54 -6.44
N GLY A 53 23.15 3.81 -6.04
CA GLY A 53 22.38 4.82 -6.76
C GLY A 53 21.41 5.61 -5.87
N GLN A 54 20.63 6.50 -6.48
CA GLN A 54 19.64 7.36 -5.82
C GLN A 54 18.53 6.55 -5.14
N LEU A 55 18.02 6.99 -3.98
CA LEU A 55 16.96 6.30 -3.24
C LEU A 55 15.66 6.18 -4.05
N ALA A 56 15.11 4.96 -4.11
CA ALA A 56 13.80 4.66 -4.69
C ALA A 56 12.65 5.01 -3.74
N GLU A 57 11.49 5.29 -4.31
CA GLU A 57 10.23 5.19 -3.57
C GLU A 57 9.84 3.73 -3.38
N SER A 58 9.07 3.45 -2.33
CA SER A 58 8.64 2.09 -1.98
C SER A 58 7.76 1.47 -3.07
N PRO A 59 8.24 0.44 -3.83
CA PRO A 59 7.54 -0.11 -4.99
C PRO A 59 6.23 -0.81 -4.64
N TRP A 60 6.09 -1.31 -3.40
CA TRP A 60 4.86 -1.93 -2.93
C TRP A 60 3.64 -1.01 -3.02
N ARG A 61 3.84 0.32 -2.97
CA ARG A 61 2.75 1.30 -3.12
C ARG A 61 2.10 1.20 -4.49
N LEU A 62 2.92 1.09 -5.54
CA LEU A 62 2.41 0.94 -6.90
C LEU A 62 1.77 -0.44 -7.09
N ALA A 63 2.39 -1.50 -6.55
CA ALA A 63 1.81 -2.84 -6.61
C ALA A 63 0.42 -2.91 -5.97
N LEU A 64 0.22 -2.25 -4.82
CA LEU A 64 -1.07 -2.14 -4.16
C LEU A 64 -2.11 -1.40 -5.03
N VAL A 65 -1.72 -0.27 -5.62
CA VAL A 65 -2.60 0.50 -6.52
C VAL A 65 -3.01 -0.33 -7.73
N THR A 66 -2.11 -1.13 -8.30
CA THR A 66 -2.44 -2.03 -9.42
C THR A 66 -3.48 -3.06 -9.03
N VAL A 67 -3.39 -3.66 -7.83
CA VAL A 67 -4.43 -4.58 -7.31
C VAL A 67 -5.77 -3.86 -7.14
N MET A 68 -5.75 -2.64 -6.61
CA MET A 68 -6.96 -1.82 -6.44
C MET A 68 -7.63 -1.50 -7.79
N GLN A 69 -6.86 -1.05 -8.78
CA GLN A 69 -7.36 -0.79 -10.13
C GLN A 69 -7.94 -2.05 -10.78
N PHE A 70 -7.26 -3.19 -10.63
CA PHE A 70 -7.76 -4.47 -11.12
C PHE A 70 -9.09 -4.86 -10.45
N ALA A 71 -9.18 -4.75 -9.12
CA ALA A 71 -10.40 -5.04 -8.36
C ALA A 71 -11.58 -4.13 -8.72
N GLU A 72 -11.30 -2.92 -9.20
CA GLU A 72 -12.31 -1.98 -9.69
C GLU A 72 -12.60 -2.10 -11.20
N ASN A 73 -11.95 -3.04 -11.89
CA ASN A 73 -12.05 -3.18 -13.35
C ASN A 73 -11.65 -1.88 -14.09
N LEU A 74 -10.71 -1.12 -13.52
CA LEU A 74 -10.13 0.11 -14.06
C LEU A 74 -8.80 -0.13 -14.75
N THR A 75 -8.64 -1.30 -15.37
CA THR A 75 -7.45 -1.57 -16.18
C THR A 75 -7.40 -0.59 -17.34
N ASP A 76 -6.23 -0.13 -17.75
CA ASP A 76 -6.00 0.72 -18.95
C ASP A 76 -6.39 0.02 -20.29
N ARG A 77 -7.24 -1.02 -20.25
CA ARG A 77 -7.71 -1.78 -21.41
C ARG A 77 -9.02 -1.23 -21.96
#